data_AF-A0A3A0D6I8-F1
#
_entry.id   AF-A0A3A0D6I8-F1
#
_cell.length_a   1.000
_cell.length_b   1.000
_cell.length_c   1.000
_cell.angle_alpha   90.00
_cell.angle_beta   90.00
_cell.angle_gamma   90.00
#
_symmetry.space_group_name_H-M   'P 1'
#
loop_
_entity.id
_entity.type
_entity.pdbx_description
1 polymer ?
#
loop_
_entity_poly.entity_id
_entity_poly.type
_entity_poly.pdbx_seq_one_letter_code
_entity_poly.pdbx_strand_id
1 'polypeptide(L)'
;MSKSQSPVSSVVSPRSAVSGAGSAEAEANTRPWSERAVDDLRRVFSKGNDQLAPGLVIGGLLCVLMYAYWNTLSGVSGFWSDDQYSWGWIVPVFTVVVLWMWRRPIGVVAPWERWLGAGMICVAMGLRAWFGLVYMNTPGMATFPVAILGVFTMVGGLGMLRWTAMPVMFLLFMFPLPMKAEEYVLKELNTVAVKASTYGLQTLGVECYRVGSTITVDQMKQKLNVIDQCSGLRMGTIFIALAVGYVMVVPMDWWERLVILFFAVPIAVAVNVTRIVVTGLLYLAAEHTDFITEEMAKKVFHDLAGLLMMPAALALLFLLQYVMAKLVPVQEVARPAAVKVRPTARVGTLVGK
;
A
#
# COMPACT_ATOMS: atom_id res chain seq x y z
N MET A 1 -7.60 74.55 -25.27
CA MET A 1 -8.45 73.72 -24.37
C MET A 1 -9.36 72.93 -25.31
N SER A 2 -9.27 71.61 -25.51
CA SER A 2 -9.30 70.50 -24.56
C SER A 2 -8.68 69.26 -25.24
N LYS A 3 -8.01 68.42 -24.45
CA LYS A 3 -7.43 67.12 -24.84
C LYS A 3 -8.55 66.06 -24.87
N SER A 4 -8.48 65.12 -25.81
CA SER A 4 -9.13 63.81 -25.69
C SER A 4 -8.17 62.75 -26.20
N GLN A 5 -7.70 61.90 -25.27
CA GLN A 5 -6.73 60.83 -25.49
C GLN A 5 -7.45 59.53 -25.87
N SER A 6 -6.98 58.87 -26.92
CA SER A 6 -7.31 57.48 -27.26
C SER A 6 -6.55 56.51 -26.33
N PRO A 7 -7.16 55.40 -25.88
CA PRO A 7 -6.43 54.41 -25.09
C PRO A 7 -5.60 53.49 -26.01
N VAL A 8 -4.29 53.47 -25.79
CA VAL A 8 -3.35 52.51 -26.40
C VAL A 8 -3.54 51.16 -25.72
N SER A 9 -3.93 50.14 -26.48
CA SER A 9 -3.96 48.74 -26.05
C SER A 9 -2.54 48.19 -25.99
N SER A 10 -2.02 47.96 -24.78
CA SER A 10 -0.76 47.25 -24.58
C SER A 10 -0.96 45.74 -24.79
N VAL A 11 -0.64 45.25 -25.99
CA VAL A 11 -0.54 43.83 -26.28
C VAL A 11 0.69 43.28 -25.54
N VAL A 12 0.46 42.57 -24.43
CA VAL A 12 1.50 41.82 -23.71
C VAL A 12 1.93 40.65 -24.59
N SER A 13 3.17 40.67 -25.07
CA SER A 13 3.71 39.58 -25.89
C SER A 13 3.87 38.29 -25.05
N PRO A 14 3.62 37.08 -25.60
CA PRO A 14 3.72 35.81 -24.86
C PRO A 14 5.15 35.43 -24.41
N ARG A 15 6.18 36.20 -24.79
CA ARG A 15 7.59 35.86 -24.55
C ARG A 15 8.11 36.23 -23.16
N SER A 16 7.50 37.20 -22.46
CA SER A 16 7.94 37.57 -21.10
C SER A 16 7.50 36.56 -20.04
N ALA A 17 6.35 35.90 -20.22
CA ALA A 17 5.80 34.91 -19.27
C ALA A 17 6.65 33.63 -19.17
N VAL A 18 7.29 33.21 -20.27
CA VAL A 18 8.12 31.98 -20.31
C VAL A 18 9.46 32.19 -19.59
N SER A 19 9.98 33.43 -19.55
CA SER A 19 11.23 33.74 -18.84
C SER A 19 11.09 33.78 -17.31
N GLY A 20 9.89 34.11 -16.80
CA GLY A 20 9.62 34.18 -15.36
C GLY A 20 9.29 32.83 -14.71
N ALA A 21 8.79 31.86 -15.48
CA ALA A 21 8.49 30.52 -14.98
C ALA A 21 9.76 29.75 -14.62
N GLY A 22 10.80 29.84 -15.46
CA GLY A 22 12.10 29.19 -15.22
C GLY A 22 12.90 29.83 -14.08
N SER A 23 12.74 31.14 -13.84
CA SER A 23 13.39 31.80 -12.69
C SER A 23 12.71 31.46 -11.37
N ALA A 24 11.37 31.30 -11.36
CA ALA A 24 10.62 30.92 -10.17
C ALA A 24 10.86 29.45 -9.75
N GLU A 25 10.99 28.53 -10.70
CA GLU A 25 11.39 27.14 -10.41
C GLU A 25 12.84 27.03 -9.94
N ALA A 26 13.74 27.86 -10.49
CA ALA A 26 15.14 27.91 -10.06
C ALA A 26 15.29 28.47 -8.62
N GLU A 27 14.54 29.52 -8.26
CA GLU A 27 14.50 30.07 -6.89
C GLU A 27 13.81 29.14 -5.88
N ALA A 28 12.83 28.33 -6.31
CA ALA A 28 12.18 27.37 -5.44
C ALA A 28 13.13 26.25 -5.00
N ASN A 29 14.13 25.92 -5.82
CA ASN A 29 15.05 24.82 -5.53
C ASN A 29 16.22 25.22 -4.60
N THR A 30 16.45 26.53 -4.40
CA THR A 30 17.52 27.05 -3.53
C THR A 30 17.09 27.29 -2.08
N ARG A 31 15.80 27.15 -1.75
CA ARG A 31 15.29 27.37 -0.39
C ARG A 31 15.55 26.18 0.55
N PRO A 32 15.79 26.41 1.85
CA PRO A 32 15.90 25.33 2.84
C PRO A 32 14.66 24.43 2.84
N TRP A 33 14.84 23.13 3.10
CA TRP A 33 13.74 22.15 3.14
C TRP A 33 12.61 22.54 4.11
N SER A 34 12.95 23.17 5.23
CA SER A 34 11.97 23.62 6.24
C SER A 34 11.01 24.69 5.70
N GLU A 35 11.49 25.66 4.92
CA GLU A 35 10.66 26.72 4.34
C GLU A 35 9.77 26.18 3.22
N ARG A 36 10.30 25.26 2.40
CA ARG A 36 9.51 24.55 1.37
C ARG A 36 8.39 23.73 2.00
N ALA A 37 8.70 22.98 3.06
CA ALA A 37 7.70 22.17 3.77
C ALA A 37 6.58 23.04 4.38
N VAL A 38 6.93 24.22 4.94
CA VAL A 38 5.95 25.15 5.52
C VAL A 38 5.08 25.82 4.45
N ASP A 39 5.66 26.20 3.30
CA ASP A 39 4.89 26.77 2.18
C ASP A 39 4.01 25.71 1.48
N ASP A 40 4.48 24.48 1.35
CA ASP A 40 3.67 23.36 0.87
C ASP A 40 2.54 23.03 1.84
N LEU A 41 2.79 23.02 3.15
CA LEU A 41 1.75 22.93 4.19
C LEU A 41 0.75 24.09 4.05
N ARG A 42 1.22 25.34 3.92
CA ARG A 42 0.33 26.50 3.75
C ARG A 42 -0.50 26.40 2.48
N ARG A 43 0.06 25.97 1.34
CA ARG A 43 -0.70 25.76 0.09
C ARG A 43 -1.73 24.63 0.22
N VAL A 44 -1.39 23.58 0.96
CA VAL A 44 -2.25 22.46 1.36
C VAL A 44 -3.46 22.94 2.17
N PHE A 45 -3.30 23.96 3.00
CA PHE A 45 -4.37 24.55 3.82
C PHE A 45 -5.04 25.80 3.20
N SER A 46 -4.40 26.46 2.24
CA SER A 46 -4.83 27.76 1.68
C SER A 46 -5.82 27.66 0.49
N LYS A 47 -6.00 26.51 -0.14
CA LYS A 47 -7.00 26.32 -1.22
C LYS A 47 -8.35 25.94 -0.62
N GLY A 48 -8.99 26.90 0.04
CA GLY A 48 -10.05 26.67 1.01
C GLY A 48 -11.48 26.48 0.51
N ASN A 49 -11.89 26.92 -0.70
CA ASN A 49 -13.31 26.89 -1.08
C ASN A 49 -13.66 26.02 -2.31
N ASP A 50 -12.82 25.99 -3.35
CA ASP A 50 -13.18 25.30 -4.61
C ASP A 50 -13.12 23.76 -4.53
N GLN A 51 -12.49 23.22 -3.48
CA GLN A 51 -12.34 21.78 -3.26
C GLN A 51 -13.33 21.22 -2.23
N LEU A 52 -14.08 22.09 -1.53
CA LEU A 52 -15.07 21.67 -0.53
C LEU A 52 -16.25 20.96 -1.19
N ALA A 53 -16.81 21.52 -2.26
CA ALA A 53 -17.97 20.92 -2.93
C ALA A 53 -17.68 19.52 -3.50
N PRO A 54 -16.59 19.28 -4.26
CA PRO A 54 -16.22 17.92 -4.67
C PRO A 54 -15.96 16.97 -3.48
N GLY A 55 -15.32 17.47 -2.42
CA GLY A 55 -15.08 16.69 -1.20
C GLY A 55 -16.37 16.26 -0.49
N LEU A 56 -17.35 17.16 -0.38
CA LEU A 56 -18.67 16.87 0.17
C LEU A 56 -19.45 15.87 -0.67
N VAL A 57 -19.37 15.98 -2.01
CA VAL A 57 -20.00 15.02 -2.93
C VAL A 57 -19.38 13.63 -2.77
N ILE A 58 -18.05 13.53 -2.71
CA ILE A 58 -17.36 12.26 -2.44
C ILE A 58 -17.80 11.71 -1.09
N GLY A 59 -17.78 12.53 -0.02
CA GLY A 59 -18.21 12.12 1.31
C GLY A 59 -19.64 11.59 1.33
N GLY A 60 -20.58 12.31 0.71
CA GLY A 60 -21.98 11.89 0.61
C GLY A 60 -22.16 10.57 -0.15
N LEU A 61 -21.49 10.42 -1.30
CA LEU A 61 -21.53 9.19 -2.08
C LEU A 61 -20.90 8.00 -1.35
N LEU A 62 -19.80 8.22 -0.63
CA LEU A 62 -19.19 7.20 0.22
C LEU A 62 -20.13 6.81 1.37
N CYS A 63 -20.85 7.74 2.00
CA CYS A 63 -21.85 7.42 3.02
C CYS A 63 -22.98 6.54 2.46
N VAL A 64 -23.50 6.88 1.28
CA VAL A 64 -24.50 6.06 0.58
C VAL A 64 -23.95 4.67 0.27
N LEU A 65 -22.68 4.60 -0.17
CA LEU A 65 -22.01 3.34 -0.45
C LEU A 65 -21.82 2.51 0.82
N MET A 66 -21.41 3.12 1.94
CA MET A 66 -21.28 2.42 3.23
C MET A 66 -22.63 1.84 3.66
N TYR A 67 -23.72 2.58 3.48
CA TYR A 67 -25.06 2.08 3.76
C TYR A 67 -25.43 0.89 2.85
N ALA A 68 -25.18 0.98 1.54
CA ALA A 68 -25.44 -0.10 0.59
C ALA A 68 -24.61 -1.38 0.88
N TYR A 69 -23.40 -1.21 1.42
CA TYR A 69 -22.52 -2.30 1.84
C TYR A 69 -22.64 -2.67 3.31
N TRP A 70 -23.58 -2.09 4.06
CA TRP A 70 -23.69 -2.25 5.52
C TRP A 70 -23.69 -3.72 5.93
N ASN A 71 -24.52 -4.55 5.30
CA ASN A 71 -24.61 -5.99 5.60
C ASN A 71 -23.26 -6.73 5.38
N THR A 72 -22.48 -6.31 4.38
CA THR A 72 -21.17 -6.91 4.13
C THR A 72 -20.15 -6.44 5.15
N LEU A 73 -20.15 -5.15 5.47
CA LEU A 73 -19.25 -4.59 6.48
C LEU A 73 -19.54 -5.15 7.87
N SER A 74 -20.80 -5.33 8.24
CA SER A 74 -21.20 -5.97 9.50
C SER A 74 -20.84 -7.45 9.57
N GLY A 75 -20.95 -8.16 8.44
CA GLY A 75 -20.47 -9.54 8.35
C GLY A 75 -18.96 -9.62 8.52
N VAL A 76 -18.24 -8.69 7.90
CA VAL A 76 -16.77 -8.62 7.93
C VAL A 76 -16.23 -8.19 9.30
N SER A 77 -16.91 -7.29 10.01
CA SER A 77 -16.52 -6.92 11.38
C SER A 77 -16.58 -8.08 12.37
N GLY A 78 -17.41 -9.10 12.10
CA GLY A 78 -17.41 -10.34 12.85
C GLY A 78 -16.07 -11.08 12.74
N PHE A 79 -15.48 -11.12 11.54
CA PHE A 79 -14.13 -11.66 11.34
C PHE A 79 -13.08 -10.81 12.03
N TRP A 80 -13.18 -9.47 11.96
CA TRP A 80 -12.20 -8.59 12.59
C TRP A 80 -12.24 -8.62 14.13
N SER A 81 -13.32 -9.13 14.72
CA SER A 81 -13.43 -9.33 16.17
C SER A 81 -12.73 -10.60 16.63
N ASP A 82 -12.36 -11.48 15.69
CA ASP A 82 -11.50 -12.61 15.96
C ASP A 82 -10.05 -12.11 16.07
N ASP A 83 -9.32 -12.56 17.10
CA ASP A 83 -7.89 -12.27 17.29
C ASP A 83 -7.08 -12.65 16.03
N GLN A 84 -7.61 -13.58 15.23
CA GLN A 84 -6.99 -14.04 14.00
C GLN A 84 -7.04 -13.05 12.83
N TYR A 85 -7.98 -12.11 12.81
CA TYR A 85 -8.21 -11.19 11.66
C TYR A 85 -8.30 -9.72 12.10
N SER A 86 -7.86 -9.42 13.31
CA SER A 86 -7.91 -8.08 13.93
C SER A 86 -7.21 -6.98 13.12
N TRP A 87 -6.22 -7.31 12.27
CA TRP A 87 -5.60 -6.34 11.36
C TRP A 87 -6.58 -5.75 10.34
N GLY A 88 -7.72 -6.41 10.11
CA GLY A 88 -8.78 -5.90 9.26
C GLY A 88 -9.29 -4.52 9.69
N TRP A 89 -9.16 -4.16 10.98
CA TRP A 89 -9.43 -2.80 11.48
C TRP A 89 -8.38 -1.77 11.05
N ILE A 90 -7.13 -2.19 10.86
CA ILE A 90 -6.00 -1.29 10.51
C ILE A 90 -6.03 -0.95 9.02
N VAL A 91 -6.43 -1.89 8.16
CA VAL A 91 -6.40 -1.72 6.70
C VAL A 91 -7.21 -0.49 6.22
N PRO A 92 -8.47 -0.28 6.64
CA PRO A 92 -9.24 0.92 6.27
C PRO A 92 -8.58 2.22 6.75
N VAL A 93 -8.06 2.24 7.98
CA VAL A 93 -7.39 3.41 8.56
C VAL A 93 -6.14 3.76 7.74
N PHE A 94 -5.32 2.75 7.45
CA PHE A 94 -4.13 2.91 6.62
C PHE A 94 -4.49 3.44 5.21
N THR A 95 -5.52 2.89 4.57
CA THR A 95 -5.99 3.37 3.26
C THR A 95 -6.40 4.84 3.31
N VAL A 96 -7.15 5.26 4.34
CA VAL A 96 -7.57 6.67 4.50
C VAL A 96 -6.36 7.58 4.69
N VAL A 97 -5.39 7.18 5.51
CA VAL A 97 -4.14 7.94 5.73
C VAL A 97 -3.35 8.07 4.44
N VAL A 98 -3.19 7.01 3.66
CA VAL A 98 -2.47 7.05 2.38
C VAL A 98 -3.20 7.91 1.36
N LEU A 99 -4.54 7.79 1.26
CA LEU A 99 -5.35 8.66 0.39
C LEU A 99 -5.21 10.13 0.79
N TRP A 100 -5.14 10.43 2.09
CA TRP A 100 -4.89 11.77 2.59
C TRP A 100 -3.49 12.28 2.24
N MET A 101 -2.46 11.44 2.40
CA MET A 101 -1.08 11.79 2.04
C MET A 101 -0.90 12.03 0.54
N TRP A 102 -1.62 11.27 -0.29
CA TRP A 102 -1.49 11.33 -1.76
C TRP A 102 -2.47 12.29 -2.42
N ARG A 103 -3.27 13.02 -1.63
CA ARG A 103 -4.34 13.87 -2.13
C ARG A 103 -3.82 14.87 -3.17
N ARG A 104 -4.46 14.89 -4.34
CA ARG A 104 -4.22 15.86 -5.40
C ARG A 104 -5.44 16.75 -5.59
N PRO A 105 -5.28 18.02 -6.02
CA PRO A 105 -6.41 18.88 -6.30
C PRO A 105 -7.28 18.29 -7.41
N ILE A 106 -8.60 18.34 -7.21
CA ILE A 106 -9.58 17.89 -8.21
C ILE A 106 -9.67 18.96 -9.28
N GLY A 107 -9.32 18.58 -10.52
CA GLY A 107 -9.40 19.44 -11.69
C GLY A 107 -10.75 19.34 -12.42
N VAL A 108 -10.85 19.98 -13.58
CA VAL A 108 -12.00 19.84 -14.47
C VAL A 108 -11.99 18.45 -15.09
N VAL A 109 -13.12 17.76 -15.03
CA VAL A 109 -13.27 16.36 -15.47
C VAL A 109 -14.20 16.30 -16.68
N ALA A 110 -13.79 15.57 -17.71
CA ALA A 110 -14.61 15.37 -18.91
C ALA A 110 -15.87 14.53 -18.59
N PRO A 111 -17.03 14.81 -19.21
CA PRO A 111 -18.27 14.07 -18.92
C PRO A 111 -18.16 12.55 -19.08
N TRP A 112 -17.43 12.08 -20.09
CA TRP A 112 -17.25 10.64 -20.35
C TRP A 112 -16.46 9.92 -19.23
N GLU A 113 -15.51 10.60 -18.57
CA GLU A 113 -14.77 10.03 -17.43
C GLU A 113 -15.69 9.86 -16.22
N ARG A 114 -16.67 10.75 -16.05
CA ARG A 114 -17.68 10.62 -14.99
C ARG A 114 -18.57 9.40 -15.23
N TRP A 115 -18.99 9.19 -16.48
CA TRP A 115 -19.75 8.01 -16.88
C TRP A 115 -18.97 6.70 -16.71
N LEU A 116 -17.65 6.73 -16.87
CA LEU A 116 -16.80 5.58 -16.53
C LEU A 116 -16.93 5.23 -15.05
N GLY A 117 -16.83 6.22 -14.16
CA GLY A 117 -17.02 6.02 -12.72
C GLY A 117 -18.40 5.48 -12.36
N ALA A 118 -19.46 6.03 -12.98
CA ALA A 118 -20.82 5.51 -12.83
C ALA A 118 -20.93 4.06 -13.32
N GLY A 119 -20.32 3.73 -14.46
CA GLY A 119 -20.23 2.37 -15.01
C GLY A 119 -19.55 1.41 -14.05
N MET A 120 -18.45 1.80 -13.41
CA MET A 120 -17.77 0.99 -12.38
C MET A 120 -18.68 0.70 -11.18
N ILE A 121 -19.43 1.70 -10.70
CA ILE A 121 -20.41 1.51 -9.63
C ILE A 121 -21.51 0.54 -10.08
N CYS A 122 -22.09 0.74 -11.27
CA CYS A 122 -23.12 -0.15 -11.81
C CYS A 122 -22.64 -1.59 -11.93
N VAL A 123 -21.41 -1.82 -12.45
CA VAL A 123 -20.81 -3.15 -12.55
C VAL A 123 -20.58 -3.74 -11.15
N ALA A 124 -20.04 -2.98 -10.20
CA ALA A 124 -19.83 -3.46 -8.83
C ALA A 124 -21.14 -3.84 -8.15
N MET A 125 -22.19 -3.04 -8.32
CA MET A 125 -23.54 -3.33 -7.80
C MET A 125 -24.18 -4.54 -8.48
N GLY A 126 -24.05 -4.66 -9.81
CA GLY A 126 -24.56 -5.79 -10.57
C GLY A 126 -23.87 -7.10 -10.18
N LEU A 127 -22.54 -7.09 -10.08
CA LEU A 127 -21.77 -8.24 -9.60
C LEU A 127 -22.12 -8.61 -8.16
N ARG A 128 -22.30 -7.62 -7.28
CA ARG A 128 -22.75 -7.84 -5.91
C ARG A 128 -24.10 -8.53 -5.86
N ALA A 129 -25.07 -8.04 -6.63
CA ALA A 129 -26.40 -8.64 -6.73
C ALA A 129 -26.32 -10.09 -7.25
N TRP A 130 -25.54 -10.31 -8.32
CA TRP A 130 -25.28 -11.63 -8.87
C TRP A 130 -24.69 -12.59 -7.84
N PHE A 131 -23.62 -12.18 -7.15
CA PHE A 131 -22.98 -13.00 -6.10
C PHE A 131 -23.92 -13.30 -4.93
N GLY A 132 -24.80 -12.37 -4.59
CA GLY A 132 -25.88 -12.59 -3.62
C GLY A 132 -26.88 -13.64 -4.09
N LEU A 133 -27.26 -13.65 -5.37
CA LEU A 133 -28.17 -14.64 -5.95
C LEU A 133 -27.56 -16.05 -6.00
N VAL A 134 -26.26 -16.16 -6.23
CA VAL A 134 -25.55 -17.47 -6.26
C VAL A 134 -24.99 -17.89 -4.89
N TYR A 135 -25.34 -17.19 -3.81
CA TYR A 135 -24.86 -17.45 -2.44
C TYR A 135 -23.33 -17.47 -2.28
N MET A 136 -22.61 -16.73 -3.13
CA MET A 136 -21.14 -16.61 -3.10
C MET A 136 -20.72 -15.28 -2.46
N ASN A 137 -20.76 -15.20 -1.13
CA ASN A 137 -20.51 -13.94 -0.43
C ASN A 137 -19.07 -13.42 -0.53
N THR A 138 -18.05 -14.30 -0.51
CA THR A 138 -16.63 -13.91 -0.52
C THR A 138 -16.22 -13.10 -1.76
N PRO A 139 -16.49 -13.52 -3.01
CA PRO A 139 -16.19 -12.69 -4.18
C PRO A 139 -17.05 -11.43 -4.23
N GLY A 140 -18.25 -11.44 -3.64
CA GLY A 140 -19.10 -10.26 -3.47
C GLY A 140 -18.44 -9.16 -2.63
N MET A 141 -17.59 -9.51 -1.66
CA MET A 141 -16.84 -8.54 -0.85
C MET A 141 -15.84 -7.73 -1.68
N ALA A 142 -15.19 -8.35 -2.67
CA ALA A 142 -14.21 -7.70 -3.54
C ALA A 142 -14.82 -6.61 -4.46
N THR A 143 -16.16 -6.54 -4.56
CA THR A 143 -16.83 -5.47 -5.30
C THR A 143 -16.76 -4.11 -4.59
N PHE A 144 -16.53 -4.10 -3.27
CA PHE A 144 -16.53 -2.88 -2.46
C PHE A 144 -15.42 -1.88 -2.84
N PRO A 145 -14.13 -2.28 -2.94
CA PRO A 145 -13.08 -1.38 -3.41
C PRO A 145 -13.31 -0.87 -4.82
N VAL A 146 -13.87 -1.70 -5.71
CA VAL A 146 -14.22 -1.30 -7.08
C VAL A 146 -15.29 -0.21 -7.09
N ALA A 147 -16.31 -0.32 -6.23
CA ALA A 147 -17.34 0.69 -6.10
C ALA A 147 -16.78 2.01 -5.55
N ILE A 148 -15.85 1.97 -4.58
CA ILE A 148 -15.14 3.14 -4.07
C ILE A 148 -14.33 3.81 -5.19
N LEU A 149 -13.61 3.04 -6.00
CA LEU A 149 -12.92 3.57 -7.18
C LEU A 149 -13.88 4.21 -8.17
N GLY A 150 -15.08 3.65 -8.33
CA GLY A 150 -16.14 4.24 -9.14
C GLY A 150 -16.57 5.61 -8.62
N VAL A 151 -16.78 5.77 -7.30
CA VAL A 151 -17.11 7.08 -6.68
C VAL A 151 -16.00 8.10 -6.93
N PHE A 152 -14.75 7.71 -6.70
CA PHE A 152 -13.62 8.60 -6.93
C PHE A 152 -13.49 8.99 -8.42
N THR A 153 -13.61 8.03 -9.33
CA THR A 153 -13.55 8.29 -10.78
C THR A 153 -14.73 9.14 -11.25
N MET A 154 -15.92 8.97 -10.68
CA MET A 154 -17.10 9.73 -11.06
C MET A 154 -16.96 11.23 -10.73
N VAL A 155 -16.28 11.57 -9.62
CA VAL A 155 -16.07 12.97 -9.20
C VAL A 155 -14.79 13.57 -9.78
N GLY A 156 -13.68 12.83 -9.74
CA GLY A 156 -12.34 13.34 -10.08
C GLY A 156 -11.74 12.78 -11.37
N GLY A 157 -12.47 11.94 -12.11
CA GLY A 157 -12.05 11.42 -13.41
C GLY A 157 -10.89 10.42 -13.36
N LEU A 158 -10.27 10.20 -14.52
CA LEU A 158 -9.12 9.29 -14.66
C LEU A 158 -7.87 9.80 -13.95
N GLY A 159 -7.76 11.13 -13.78
CA GLY A 159 -6.70 11.72 -12.96
C GLY A 159 -6.75 11.21 -11.54
N MET A 160 -7.95 11.13 -10.95
CA MET A 160 -8.14 10.65 -9.59
C MET A 160 -7.97 9.14 -9.47
N LEU A 161 -8.56 8.38 -10.41
CA LEU A 161 -8.42 6.93 -10.47
C LEU A 161 -6.96 6.48 -10.40
N ARG A 162 -6.05 7.13 -11.11
CA ARG A 162 -4.63 6.71 -11.16
C ARG A 162 -3.92 6.74 -9.81
N TRP A 163 -4.20 7.75 -8.98
CA TRP A 163 -3.56 7.86 -7.67
C TRP A 163 -4.38 7.20 -6.55
N THR A 164 -5.71 7.09 -6.68
CA THR A 164 -6.56 6.39 -5.70
C THR A 164 -6.62 4.88 -5.94
N ALA A 165 -6.28 4.39 -7.14
CA ALA A 165 -6.33 2.97 -7.51
C ALA A 165 -5.60 2.09 -6.49
N MET A 166 -4.31 2.35 -6.28
CA MET A 166 -3.48 1.50 -5.42
C MET A 166 -3.95 1.52 -3.95
N PRO A 167 -4.18 2.68 -3.30
CA PRO A 167 -4.63 2.69 -1.90
C PRO A 167 -6.03 2.09 -1.73
N VAL A 168 -6.96 2.33 -2.64
CA VAL A 168 -8.30 1.74 -2.52
C VAL A 168 -8.26 0.24 -2.75
N MET A 169 -7.47 -0.26 -3.71
CA MET A 169 -7.31 -1.70 -3.92
C MET A 169 -6.65 -2.40 -2.72
N PHE A 170 -5.87 -1.68 -1.90
CA PHE A 170 -5.36 -2.19 -0.63
C PHE A 170 -6.47 -2.61 0.34
N LEU A 171 -7.69 -2.05 0.22
CA LEU A 171 -8.85 -2.49 1.02
C LEU A 171 -9.21 -3.96 0.77
N LEU A 172 -8.77 -4.58 -0.33
CA LEU A 172 -8.99 -6.02 -0.52
C LEU A 172 -8.38 -6.86 0.62
N PHE A 173 -7.29 -6.39 1.25
CA PHE A 173 -6.66 -7.06 2.39
C PHE A 173 -7.47 -6.98 3.69
N MET A 174 -8.53 -6.16 3.75
CA MET A 174 -9.44 -6.13 4.90
C MET A 174 -10.41 -7.30 4.90
N PHE A 175 -10.61 -7.95 3.74
CA PHE A 175 -11.50 -9.10 3.62
C PHE A 175 -10.72 -10.41 3.79
N PRO A 176 -11.34 -11.46 4.37
CA PRO A 176 -10.73 -12.77 4.40
C PRO A 176 -10.50 -13.27 2.97
N LEU A 177 -9.35 -13.91 2.74
CA LEU A 177 -9.03 -14.46 1.43
C LEU A 177 -10.05 -15.53 1.02
N PRO A 178 -10.34 -15.68 -0.29
CA PRO A 178 -11.15 -16.78 -0.76
C PRO A 178 -10.52 -18.11 -0.35
N MET A 179 -11.31 -19.02 0.21
CA MET A 179 -10.87 -20.31 0.78
C MET A 179 -9.87 -21.07 -0.11
N LYS A 180 -10.04 -20.99 -1.43
CA LYS A 180 -9.10 -21.61 -2.39
C LYS A 180 -7.68 -21.06 -2.30
N ALA A 181 -7.51 -19.75 -2.20
CA ALA A 181 -6.16 -19.15 -2.10
C ALA A 181 -5.48 -19.56 -0.80
N GLU A 182 -6.25 -19.63 0.28
CA GLU A 182 -5.80 -20.12 1.58
C GLU A 182 -5.39 -21.59 1.54
N GLU A 183 -6.23 -22.44 0.95
CA GLU A 183 -5.98 -23.89 0.84
C GLU A 183 -4.79 -24.24 -0.06
N TYR A 184 -4.58 -23.53 -1.18
CA TYR A 184 -3.53 -23.89 -2.13
C TYR A 184 -2.19 -23.20 -1.86
N VAL A 185 -2.19 -21.91 -1.52
CA VAL A 185 -0.93 -21.16 -1.39
C VAL A 185 -0.39 -21.28 0.01
N LEU A 186 -1.21 -20.91 1.00
CA LEU A 186 -0.75 -20.76 2.37
C LEU A 186 -0.46 -22.13 3.02
N LYS A 187 -1.20 -23.19 2.65
CA LYS A 187 -0.93 -24.57 3.09
C LYS A 187 0.41 -25.11 2.57
N GLU A 188 0.76 -24.81 1.33
CA GLU A 188 2.04 -25.23 0.75
C GLU A 188 3.21 -24.48 1.41
N LEU A 189 3.06 -23.16 1.59
CA LEU A 189 4.04 -22.36 2.33
C LEU A 189 4.21 -22.86 3.77
N ASN A 190 3.13 -23.25 4.44
CA ASN A 190 3.20 -23.86 5.76
C ASN A 190 3.97 -25.19 5.73
N THR A 191 3.72 -26.04 4.74
CA THR A 191 4.42 -27.32 4.59
C THR A 191 5.93 -27.11 4.43
N VAL A 192 6.35 -26.12 3.63
CA VAL A 192 7.75 -25.74 3.49
C VAL A 192 8.31 -25.25 4.82
N ALA A 193 7.59 -24.37 5.53
CA ALA A 193 8.02 -23.85 6.82
C ALA A 193 8.18 -24.94 7.87
N VAL A 194 7.23 -25.87 8.00
CA VAL A 194 7.30 -26.97 8.97
C VAL A 194 8.48 -27.88 8.64
N LYS A 195 8.69 -28.26 7.37
CA LYS A 195 9.85 -29.07 6.95
C LYS A 195 11.17 -28.39 7.31
N ALA A 196 11.32 -27.12 6.93
CA ALA A 196 12.53 -26.35 7.22
C ALA A 196 12.76 -26.18 8.73
N SER A 197 11.70 -25.98 9.51
CA SER A 197 11.77 -25.85 10.97
C SER A 197 12.16 -27.17 11.65
N THR A 198 11.64 -28.31 11.18
CA THR A 198 12.06 -29.64 11.67
C THR A 198 13.56 -29.84 11.46
N TYR A 199 14.07 -29.56 10.25
CA TYR A 199 15.51 -29.63 10.01
C TYR A 199 16.29 -28.65 10.88
N GLY A 200 15.80 -27.41 11.05
CA GLY A 200 16.42 -26.42 11.94
C GLY A 200 16.54 -26.92 13.39
N LEU A 201 15.47 -27.47 13.95
CA LEU A 201 15.48 -28.05 15.30
C LEU A 201 16.43 -29.26 15.40
N GLN A 202 16.40 -30.16 14.42
CA GLN A 202 17.31 -31.32 14.39
C GLN A 202 18.79 -30.89 14.31
N THR A 203 19.12 -29.86 13.51
CA THR A 203 20.49 -29.33 13.44
C THR A 203 20.96 -28.70 14.74
N LEU A 204 20.03 -28.28 15.61
CA LEU A 204 20.30 -27.76 16.94
C LEU A 204 20.30 -28.86 18.02
N GLY A 205 20.25 -30.13 17.62
CA GLY A 205 20.32 -31.27 18.54
C GLY A 205 18.99 -31.66 19.18
N VAL A 206 17.87 -31.11 18.69
CA VAL A 206 16.53 -31.45 19.22
C VAL A 206 15.97 -32.66 18.49
N GLU A 207 15.69 -33.72 19.24
CA GLU A 207 15.04 -34.93 18.74
C GLU A 207 13.56 -34.66 18.43
N CYS A 208 13.28 -34.36 17.16
CA CYS A 208 11.93 -34.11 16.69
C CYS A 208 11.63 -34.76 15.34
N TYR A 209 10.35 -35.05 15.11
CA TYR A 209 9.84 -35.56 13.83
C TYR A 209 8.54 -34.87 13.44
N ARG A 210 8.30 -34.83 12.13
CA ARG A 210 7.13 -34.16 11.55
C ARG A 210 6.02 -35.17 11.23
N VAL A 211 4.80 -34.88 11.69
CA VAL A 211 3.58 -35.61 11.29
C VAL A 211 2.61 -34.61 10.67
N GLY A 212 2.51 -34.63 9.34
CA GLY A 212 1.76 -33.62 8.60
C GLY A 212 2.38 -32.23 8.80
N SER A 213 1.62 -31.35 9.44
CA SER A 213 1.97 -29.98 9.82
C SER A 213 2.38 -29.84 11.29
N THR A 214 2.34 -30.92 12.07
CA THR A 214 2.69 -30.91 13.49
C THR A 214 4.13 -31.38 13.67
N ILE A 215 4.88 -30.71 14.56
CA ILE A 215 6.22 -31.13 14.95
C ILE A 215 6.10 -31.76 16.34
N THR A 216 6.44 -33.04 16.44
CA THR A 216 6.48 -33.75 17.72
C THR A 216 7.93 -33.78 18.18
N VAL A 217 8.17 -33.34 19.43
CA VAL A 217 9.47 -33.38 20.09
C VAL A 217 9.38 -34.41 21.19
N ASP A 218 10.30 -35.39 21.21
CA ASP A 218 10.17 -36.58 22.08
C ASP A 218 10.34 -36.23 23.57
N GLN A 219 11.08 -35.15 23.85
CA GLN A 219 11.35 -34.65 25.19
C GLN A 219 10.25 -33.75 25.76
N MET A 220 9.23 -33.37 24.96
CA MET A 220 8.15 -32.49 25.40
C MET A 220 6.82 -33.22 25.59
N LYS A 221 6.16 -33.00 26.74
CA LYS A 221 4.81 -33.56 27.00
C LYS A 221 3.73 -32.96 26.08
N GLN A 222 3.94 -31.76 25.55
CA GLN A 222 3.02 -31.12 24.61
C GLN A 222 3.58 -31.20 23.18
N LYS A 223 2.76 -31.72 22.24
CA LYS A 223 3.09 -31.68 20.81
C LYS A 223 3.10 -30.23 20.34
N LEU A 224 4.14 -29.82 19.62
CA LEU A 224 4.21 -28.49 19.01
C LEU A 224 3.31 -28.48 17.76
N ASN A 225 2.02 -28.23 17.95
CA ASN A 225 1.08 -28.15 16.84
C ASN A 225 1.26 -26.82 16.09
N VAL A 226 1.97 -26.86 14.97
CA VAL A 226 2.25 -25.67 14.17
C VAL A 226 0.99 -25.11 13.50
N ILE A 227 -0.09 -25.90 13.37
CA ILE A 227 -1.38 -25.38 12.89
C ILE A 227 -2.03 -24.52 13.98
N ASP A 228 -2.17 -25.03 15.20
CA ASP A 228 -2.92 -24.36 16.27
C ASP A 228 -2.10 -23.28 16.98
N GLN A 229 -0.81 -23.51 17.21
CA GLN A 229 0.06 -22.58 17.93
C GLN A 229 0.70 -21.53 17.02
N CYS A 230 0.52 -21.68 15.72
CA CYS A 230 1.39 -21.06 14.74
C CYS A 230 0.66 -20.68 13.44
N SER A 231 -0.68 -20.55 13.47
CA SER A 231 -1.52 -19.81 12.52
C SER A 231 -0.92 -19.58 11.12
N GLY A 232 -0.49 -20.67 10.46
CA GLY A 232 0.45 -20.60 9.32
C GLY A 232 -0.08 -19.86 8.09
N LEU A 233 -1.40 -19.69 8.03
CA LEU A 233 -2.13 -18.96 7.01
C LEU A 233 -2.27 -17.47 7.40
N ARG A 234 -2.36 -17.17 8.71
CA ARG A 234 -2.55 -15.83 9.30
C ARG A 234 -1.36 -14.90 9.07
N MET A 235 -0.15 -15.35 9.39
CA MET A 235 1.05 -14.50 9.24
C MET A 235 1.41 -14.26 7.79
N GLY A 236 1.13 -15.22 6.89
CA GLY A 236 1.41 -15.07 5.47
C GLY A 236 0.59 -13.95 4.84
N THR A 237 -0.69 -13.84 5.20
CA THR A 237 -1.60 -12.81 4.65
C THR A 237 -1.28 -11.42 5.19
N ILE A 238 -1.00 -11.30 6.49
CA ILE A 238 -0.47 -10.06 7.07
C ILE A 238 0.83 -9.67 6.37
N PHE A 239 1.75 -10.61 6.16
CA PHE A 239 3.03 -10.31 5.55
C PHE A 239 2.86 -9.84 4.10
N ILE A 240 2.00 -10.49 3.32
CA ILE A 240 1.69 -10.06 1.95
C ILE A 240 1.08 -8.65 1.97
N ALA A 241 0.12 -8.39 2.87
CA ALA A 241 -0.48 -7.06 3.02
C ALA A 241 0.59 -6.03 3.41
N LEU A 242 1.48 -6.36 4.35
CA LEU A 242 2.59 -5.50 4.78
C LEU A 242 3.56 -5.22 3.63
N ALA A 243 3.94 -6.24 2.86
CA ALA A 243 4.84 -6.11 1.72
C ALA A 243 4.22 -5.22 0.63
N VAL A 244 2.93 -5.40 0.33
CA VAL A 244 2.21 -4.53 -0.63
C VAL A 244 2.10 -3.11 -0.08
N GLY A 245 1.78 -2.93 1.20
CA GLY A 245 1.74 -1.63 1.85
C GLY A 245 3.10 -0.92 1.84
N TYR A 246 4.18 -1.67 2.08
CA TYR A 246 5.56 -1.18 2.03
C TYR A 246 5.94 -0.68 0.64
N VAL A 247 5.73 -1.51 -0.38
CA VAL A 247 5.98 -1.20 -1.79
C VAL A 247 5.11 -0.04 -2.28
N MET A 248 3.93 0.14 -1.68
CA MET A 248 3.05 1.25 -1.99
C MET A 248 3.57 2.57 -1.43
N VAL A 249 4.01 2.61 -0.17
CA VAL A 249 4.39 3.86 0.53
C VAL A 249 5.81 4.31 0.19
N VAL A 250 6.74 3.37 0.03
CA VAL A 250 8.15 3.69 -0.19
C VAL A 250 8.39 4.02 -1.68
N PRO A 251 9.03 5.15 -2.01
CA PRO A 251 9.33 5.49 -3.40
C PRO A 251 10.39 4.52 -3.95
N MET A 252 10.02 3.76 -4.98
CA MET A 252 10.88 2.78 -5.63
C MET A 252 10.47 2.58 -7.10
N ASP A 253 11.43 2.19 -7.93
CA ASP A 253 11.21 1.90 -9.35
C ASP A 253 10.34 0.65 -9.53
N TRP A 254 9.61 0.54 -10.65
CA TRP A 254 8.67 -0.56 -10.86
C TRP A 254 9.32 -1.96 -10.79
N TRP A 255 10.58 -2.09 -11.19
CA TRP A 255 11.31 -3.35 -11.13
C TRP A 255 11.69 -3.71 -9.68
N GLU A 256 12.06 -2.72 -8.86
CA GLU A 256 12.34 -2.92 -7.44
C GLU A 256 11.10 -3.41 -6.69
N ARG A 257 9.93 -2.85 -7.03
CA ARG A 257 8.64 -3.32 -6.50
C ARG A 257 8.43 -4.80 -6.75
N LEU A 258 8.70 -5.26 -7.97
CA LEU A 258 8.55 -6.66 -8.33
C LEU A 258 9.53 -7.56 -7.60
N VAL A 259 10.79 -7.14 -7.45
CA VAL A 259 11.80 -7.89 -6.69
C VAL A 259 11.39 -8.00 -5.21
N ILE A 260 10.98 -6.91 -4.58
CA ILE A 260 10.54 -6.92 -3.18
C ILE A 260 9.31 -7.81 -3.01
N LEU A 261 8.31 -7.71 -3.88
CA LEU A 261 7.13 -8.58 -3.82
C LEU A 261 7.47 -10.06 -4.05
N PHE A 262 8.43 -10.35 -4.92
CA PHE A 262 8.91 -11.71 -5.15
C PHE A 262 9.61 -12.29 -3.91
N PHE A 263 10.53 -11.52 -3.31
CA PHE A 263 11.26 -11.94 -2.10
C PHE A 263 10.42 -11.86 -0.82
N ALA A 264 9.29 -11.15 -0.84
CA ALA A 264 8.36 -11.11 0.28
C ALA A 264 7.92 -12.52 0.70
N VAL A 265 7.64 -13.41 -0.25
CA VAL A 265 7.19 -14.77 0.06
C VAL A 265 8.31 -15.61 0.72
N PRO A 266 9.53 -15.72 0.17
CA PRO A 266 10.66 -16.36 0.85
C PRO A 266 10.98 -15.76 2.21
N ILE A 267 10.96 -14.43 2.36
CA ILE A 267 11.22 -13.75 3.64
C ILE A 267 10.14 -14.13 4.65
N ALA A 268 8.87 -14.15 4.25
CA ALA A 268 7.77 -14.58 5.12
C ALA A 268 7.99 -16.02 5.62
N VAL A 269 8.38 -16.94 4.73
CA VAL A 269 8.71 -18.32 5.11
C VAL A 269 9.90 -18.36 6.06
N ALA A 270 10.97 -17.62 5.79
CA ALA A 270 12.16 -17.60 6.64
C ALA A 270 11.86 -17.08 8.05
N VAL A 271 11.16 -15.95 8.17
CA VAL A 271 10.71 -15.42 9.46
C VAL A 271 9.82 -16.45 10.18
N ASN A 272 8.89 -17.08 9.46
CA ASN A 272 8.03 -18.11 10.04
C ASN A 272 8.80 -19.34 10.53
N VAL A 273 9.83 -19.78 9.80
CA VAL A 273 10.74 -20.86 10.23
C VAL A 273 11.49 -20.47 11.49
N THR A 274 12.09 -19.28 11.51
CA THR A 274 12.77 -18.75 12.71
C THR A 274 11.81 -18.72 13.89
N ARG A 275 10.54 -18.35 13.67
CA ARG A 275 9.52 -18.37 14.74
C ARG A 275 9.39 -19.76 15.33
N ILE A 276 9.10 -20.76 14.49
CA ILE A 276 8.80 -22.13 14.92
C ILE A 276 10.01 -22.74 15.64
N VAL A 277 11.22 -22.51 15.13
CA VAL A 277 12.45 -22.98 15.76
C VAL A 277 12.66 -22.31 17.12
N VAL A 278 12.56 -20.98 17.19
CA VAL A 278 12.74 -20.23 18.45
C VAL A 278 11.69 -20.61 19.48
N THR A 279 10.41 -20.70 19.13
CA THR A 279 9.39 -21.17 20.07
C THR A 279 9.65 -22.60 20.50
N GLY A 280 10.00 -23.51 19.59
CA GLY A 280 10.31 -24.90 19.92
C GLY A 280 11.46 -25.03 20.93
N LEU A 281 12.56 -24.29 20.74
CA LEU A 281 13.69 -24.26 21.66
C LEU A 281 13.32 -23.64 23.02
N LEU A 282 12.51 -22.59 23.01
CA LEU A 282 12.07 -21.94 24.25
C LEU A 282 11.16 -22.84 25.08
N TYR A 283 10.24 -23.58 24.47
CA TYR A 283 9.42 -24.55 25.18
C TYR A 283 10.29 -25.66 25.81
N LEU A 284 11.29 -26.15 25.08
CA LEU A 284 12.25 -27.12 25.60
C LEU A 284 13.05 -26.54 26.79
N ALA A 285 13.50 -25.29 26.69
CA ALA A 285 14.21 -24.60 27.77
C ALA A 285 13.32 -24.35 29.01
N ALA A 286 12.03 -24.04 28.80
CA ALA A 286 11.07 -23.83 29.88
C ALA A 286 10.76 -25.12 30.64
N GLU A 287 10.68 -26.27 29.95
CA GLU A 287 10.48 -27.57 30.60
C GLU A 287 11.70 -28.01 31.42
N HIS A 288 12.91 -27.57 31.06
CA HIS A 288 14.12 -27.84 31.82
C HIS A 288 14.41 -26.85 32.96
N THR A 289 13.66 -25.75 33.07
CA THR A 289 13.95 -24.69 34.06
C THR A 289 12.72 -24.39 34.92
N ASP A 290 12.72 -24.82 36.19
CA ASP A 290 11.66 -24.55 37.19
C ASP A 290 11.36 -23.04 37.42
N PHE A 291 12.16 -22.14 36.85
CA PHE A 291 11.98 -20.69 36.95
C PHE A 291 10.93 -20.11 35.99
N ILE A 292 10.55 -20.81 34.92
CA ILE A 292 9.58 -20.31 33.94
C ILE A 292 8.27 -21.08 34.09
N THR A 293 7.31 -20.50 34.79
CA THR A 293 5.95 -21.06 34.89
C THR A 293 5.34 -21.20 33.49
N GLU A 294 4.65 -22.32 33.21
CA GLU A 294 4.00 -22.58 31.92
C GLU A 294 3.11 -21.42 31.44
N GLU A 295 2.46 -20.71 32.37
CA GLU A 295 1.63 -19.53 32.04
C GLU A 295 2.45 -18.33 31.55
N MET A 296 3.64 -18.11 32.11
CA MET A 296 4.50 -16.99 31.74
C MET A 296 5.15 -17.25 30.38
N ALA A 297 5.53 -18.51 30.11
CA ALA A 297 5.95 -18.93 28.78
C ALA A 297 4.82 -18.73 27.74
N LYS A 298 3.59 -19.17 28.05
CA LYS A 298 2.47 -19.02 27.11
C LYS A 298 2.13 -17.56 26.83
N LYS A 299 1.97 -16.70 27.85
CA LYS A 299 1.56 -15.29 27.66
C LYS A 299 2.64 -14.43 27.05
N VAL A 300 3.87 -14.50 27.56
CA VAL A 300 4.96 -13.66 27.03
C VAL A 300 5.28 -14.06 25.61
N PHE A 301 5.31 -15.36 25.28
CA PHE A 301 5.81 -15.78 23.97
C PHE A 301 4.74 -15.83 22.88
N HIS A 302 3.46 -16.08 23.18
CA HIS A 302 2.42 -15.91 22.15
C HIS A 302 2.29 -14.44 21.71
N ASP A 303 2.33 -13.50 22.66
CA ASP A 303 2.13 -12.09 22.36
C ASP A 303 3.42 -11.40 21.88
N LEU A 304 4.57 -11.65 22.52
CA LEU A 304 5.85 -11.00 22.17
C LEU A 304 6.47 -11.59 20.91
N ALA A 305 6.41 -12.90 20.69
CA ALA A 305 6.92 -13.46 19.44
C ALA A 305 6.02 -13.08 18.27
N GLY A 306 4.70 -12.99 18.45
CA GLY A 306 3.81 -12.42 17.43
C GLY A 306 4.19 -10.97 17.11
N LEU A 307 4.40 -10.16 18.14
CA LEU A 307 4.75 -8.75 18.01
C LEU A 307 6.12 -8.52 17.36
N LEU A 308 7.16 -9.27 17.73
CA LEU A 308 8.54 -9.03 17.28
C LEU A 308 8.78 -9.49 15.83
N MET A 309 7.97 -10.43 15.34
CA MET A 309 8.16 -11.00 14.00
C MET A 309 7.71 -10.09 12.88
N MET A 310 6.72 -9.24 13.12
CA MET A 310 6.28 -8.21 12.16
C MET A 310 7.36 -7.13 11.91
N PRO A 311 8.01 -6.56 12.94
CA PRO A 311 9.20 -5.73 12.79
C PRO A 311 10.37 -6.45 12.12
N ALA A 312 10.64 -7.72 12.47
CA ALA A 312 11.72 -8.49 11.85
C ALA A 312 11.49 -8.68 10.34
N ALA A 313 10.27 -9.02 9.95
CA ALA A 313 9.82 -9.07 8.57
C ALA A 313 10.05 -7.75 7.82
N LEU A 314 9.59 -6.64 8.38
CA LEU A 314 9.75 -5.31 7.80
C LEU A 314 11.23 -4.91 7.69
N ALA A 315 12.04 -5.24 8.70
CA ALA A 315 13.47 -4.99 8.70
C ALA A 315 14.19 -5.76 7.60
N LEU A 316 13.78 -7.01 7.31
CA LEU A 316 14.33 -7.80 6.20
C LEU A 316 13.93 -7.23 4.83
N LEU A 317 12.69 -6.77 4.66
CA LEU A 317 12.26 -6.08 3.44
C LEU A 317 13.04 -4.77 3.24
N PHE A 318 13.23 -4.01 4.31
CA PHE A 318 14.04 -2.79 4.30
C PHE A 318 15.50 -3.07 3.98
N LEU A 319 16.08 -4.11 4.58
CA LEU A 319 17.45 -4.55 4.29
C LEU A 319 17.60 -4.94 2.83
N LEU A 320 16.64 -5.70 2.27
CA LEU A 320 16.65 -6.06 0.86
C LEU A 320 16.64 -4.83 -0.04
N GLN A 321 15.76 -3.86 0.22
CA GLN A 321 15.74 -2.61 -0.53
C GLN A 321 17.03 -1.82 -0.38
N TYR A 322 17.57 -1.72 0.84
CA TYR A 322 18.81 -1.02 1.11
C TYR A 322 19.99 -1.63 0.33
N VAL A 323 20.07 -2.96 0.30
CA VAL A 323 21.07 -3.69 -0.49
C VAL A 323 20.89 -3.41 -1.99
N MET A 324 19.66 -3.45 -2.51
CA MET A 324 19.37 -3.15 -3.91
C MET A 324 19.77 -1.71 -4.29
N ALA A 325 19.40 -0.73 -3.46
CA ALA A 325 19.73 0.67 -3.66
C ALA A 325 21.24 0.95 -3.65
N LYS A 326 22.04 0.11 -2.97
CA LYS A 326 23.51 0.18 -2.97
C LYS A 326 24.15 -0.52 -4.16
N LEU A 327 23.56 -1.62 -4.64
CA LEU A 327 24.10 -2.42 -5.75
C LEU A 327 23.75 -1.85 -7.13
N VAL A 328 22.62 -1.15 -7.26
CA VAL A 328 22.18 -0.54 -8.51
C VAL A 328 22.20 0.99 -8.35
N PRO A 329 23.38 1.64 -8.45
CA PRO A 329 23.41 3.09 -8.50
C PRO A 329 22.68 3.54 -9.78
N VAL A 330 21.59 4.28 -9.60
CA VAL A 330 20.90 4.96 -10.69
C VAL A 330 21.92 5.88 -11.34
N GLN A 331 22.44 5.51 -12.51
CA GLN A 331 23.16 6.45 -13.36
C GLN A 331 22.15 7.51 -13.75
N GLU A 332 22.26 8.71 -13.17
CA GLU A 332 21.63 9.89 -13.74
C GLU A 332 22.13 9.98 -15.17
N VAL A 333 21.29 9.59 -16.13
CA VAL A 333 21.51 9.87 -17.54
C VAL A 333 21.54 11.38 -17.63
N ALA A 334 22.75 11.94 -17.68
CA ALA A 334 22.97 13.37 -17.83
C ALA A 334 22.12 13.83 -19.02
N ARG A 335 21.06 14.62 -18.73
CA ARG A 335 20.28 15.26 -19.79
C ARG A 335 21.28 15.98 -20.69
N PRO A 336 21.32 15.72 -22.00
CA PRO A 336 22.19 16.46 -22.88
C PRO A 336 21.88 17.94 -22.68
N ALA A 337 22.88 18.70 -22.24
CA ALA A 337 22.75 20.13 -21.98
C ALA A 337 22.08 20.75 -23.21
N ALA A 338 20.94 21.41 -22.99
CA ALA A 338 20.20 22.06 -24.05
C ALA A 338 21.17 22.95 -24.85
N VAL A 339 21.46 22.56 -26.08
CA VAL A 339 22.27 23.35 -27.00
C VAL A 339 21.56 24.69 -27.14
N LYS A 340 22.14 25.75 -26.56
CA LYS A 340 21.68 27.12 -26.77
C LYS A 340 21.82 27.41 -28.27
N VAL A 341 20.73 27.27 -29.02
CA VAL A 341 20.67 27.73 -30.40
C VAL A 341 20.87 29.25 -30.37
N ARG A 342 22.04 29.69 -30.83
CA ARG A 342 22.38 31.10 -30.96
C ARG A 342 21.42 31.71 -32.00
N PRO A 343 20.71 32.82 -31.72
CA PRO A 343 19.83 33.42 -32.71
C PRO A 343 20.68 33.88 -33.90
N THR A 344 20.41 33.33 -35.08
CA THR A 344 21.01 33.78 -36.34
C THR A 344 20.67 35.26 -36.55
N ALA A 345 21.73 36.06 -36.75
CA ALA A 345 21.61 37.48 -37.03
C ALA A 345 20.73 37.72 -38.26
N ARG A 346 19.85 38.71 -38.12
CA ARG A 346 18.89 39.17 -39.11
C ARG A 346 19.64 39.56 -40.40
N VAL A 347 19.45 38.79 -41.48
CA VAL A 347 19.91 39.19 -42.82
C VAL A 347 19.09 40.42 -43.23
N GLY A 348 19.76 41.56 -43.36
CA GLY A 348 19.16 42.79 -43.82
C GLY A 348 18.65 42.64 -45.25
N THR A 349 17.38 42.97 -45.46
CA THR A 349 16.81 43.25 -46.77
C THR A 349 17.51 44.46 -47.37
N LEU A 350 18.32 44.22 -48.40
CA LEU A 350 18.72 45.21 -49.38
C LEU A 350 18.19 44.76 -50.74
N VAL A 351 17.97 45.75 -51.61
CA VAL A 351 17.43 45.70 -52.99
C VAL A 351 15.90 45.90 -53.04
N GLY A 352 15.36 46.91 -53.72
CA GLY A 352 15.95 47.89 -54.64
C GLY A 352 14.85 48.77 -55.23
N LYS A 353 15.27 49.92 -55.77
CA LYS A 353 14.47 50.94 -56.44
C LYS A 353 13.71 50.44 -57.67
#